data_AF-A0A929MB59-F1
#
_entry.id   AF-A0A929MB59-F1
#
_cell.length_a   1.000
_cell.length_b   1.000
_cell.length_c   1.000
_cell.angle_alpha   90.00
_cell.angle_beta   90.00
_cell.angle_gamma   90.00
#
_symmetry.space_group_name_H-M   'P 1'
#
loop_
_entity.id
_entity.type
_entity.pdbx_description
1 polymer ?
#
loop_
_entity_poly.entity_id
_entity_poly.type
_entity_poly.pdbx_seq_one_letter_code
_entity_poly.pdbx_strand_id
1 'polypeptide(L)'
;IYGDNDTGLWLEGHGPVLKASTELQPQLNGNDNYEIDVKTITHKAEFTLGSGDDVVNIHKSDNGWGWINMDSKIDLGDGNNRLIVAADLNHSTVISGKGDDYIEIKDDVANGAKIITGAGNDTVIVGDTVANTIFTKVGISTGDGNDSVTIKGDAIDKAKIDLGNGDDTLTIKAAHVIGGIDDKGALDGGKGYDKLIISSPEDTIDLEHVSYHAKNFEELDISGAKNTTLKVGIKDVLDMTDDKHTLKITGDKGDVVDLKEDVKGSGWHQGASEDGYTTYTNNTVTIQIKDEIHVI
;
A
#
# COMPACT_ATOMS: atom_id res chain seq x y z
N ILE A 1 -5.05 -21.63 -15.03
CA ILE A 1 -5.59 -22.89 -14.44
C ILE A 1 -4.83 -24.10 -14.99
N TYR A 2 -4.14 -24.83 -14.10
CA TYR A 2 -3.79 -26.28 -14.06
C TYR A 2 -3.19 -26.57 -12.64
N GLY A 3 -3.79 -27.49 -11.86
CA GLY A 3 -3.67 -27.75 -10.37
C GLY A 3 -2.49 -28.64 -9.88
N ASP A 4 -2.38 -29.20 -8.65
CA ASP A 4 -3.26 -29.62 -7.49
C ASP A 4 -2.61 -29.28 -6.09
N ASN A 5 -3.20 -29.37 -4.86
CA ASN A 5 -4.03 -30.40 -4.19
C ASN A 5 -5.01 -29.89 -3.09
N ASP A 6 -6.16 -30.59 -3.03
CA ASP A 6 -7.20 -30.67 -2.00
C ASP A 6 -8.32 -29.60 -1.99
N THR A 7 -9.41 -29.94 -2.72
CA THR A 7 -10.72 -29.26 -2.86
C THR A 7 -10.79 -27.96 -3.67
N GLY A 8 -10.10 -27.91 -4.82
CA GLY A 8 -10.29 -26.88 -5.86
C GLY A 8 -11.22 -27.33 -7.00
N LEU A 9 -11.84 -26.36 -7.69
CA LEU A 9 -12.66 -26.60 -8.89
C LEU A 9 -11.81 -27.27 -10.00
N TRP A 10 -12.04 -28.55 -10.26
CA TRP A 10 -11.26 -29.35 -11.20
C TRP A 10 -11.91 -29.38 -12.59
N LEU A 11 -11.29 -28.69 -13.56
CA LEU A 11 -11.79 -28.61 -14.95
C LEU A 11 -11.02 -29.58 -15.85
N GLU A 12 -11.48 -30.82 -15.90
CA GLU A 12 -10.95 -31.83 -16.81
C GLU A 12 -11.49 -31.59 -18.24
N GLY A 13 -10.60 -31.30 -19.19
CA GLY A 13 -10.94 -31.36 -20.63
C GLY A 13 -10.50 -30.19 -21.50
N HIS A 14 -9.89 -29.14 -20.95
CA HIS A 14 -9.43 -28.00 -21.75
C HIS A 14 -7.96 -28.17 -22.15
N GLY A 15 -7.59 -27.72 -23.35
CA GLY A 15 -6.19 -27.70 -23.82
C GLY A 15 -5.29 -26.83 -22.92
N PRO A 16 -4.08 -26.43 -23.35
CA PRO A 16 -3.11 -25.72 -22.48
C PRO A 16 -3.58 -24.34 -21.97
N VAL A 17 -4.76 -23.85 -22.40
CA VAL A 17 -5.34 -22.57 -22.01
C VAL A 17 -6.79 -22.81 -21.61
N LEU A 18 -7.11 -22.52 -20.34
CA LEU A 18 -8.50 -22.38 -19.89
C LEU A 18 -8.94 -20.93 -20.09
N LYS A 19 -10.09 -20.71 -20.73
CA LYS A 19 -10.67 -19.38 -20.89
C LYS A 19 -11.58 -19.06 -19.72
N ALA A 20 -11.05 -18.36 -18.71
CA ALA A 20 -11.75 -18.09 -17.46
C ALA A 20 -13.17 -17.50 -17.67
N SER A 21 -13.33 -16.53 -18.58
CA SER A 21 -14.61 -15.87 -18.83
C SER A 21 -15.69 -16.76 -19.45
N THR A 22 -15.31 -17.78 -20.23
CA THR A 22 -16.27 -18.65 -20.94
C THR A 22 -16.39 -20.05 -20.36
N GLU A 23 -15.36 -20.52 -19.64
CA GLU A 23 -15.27 -21.91 -19.17
C GLU A 23 -15.30 -21.99 -17.63
N LEU A 24 -14.65 -21.07 -16.91
CA LEU A 24 -14.66 -21.05 -15.45
C LEU A 24 -15.91 -20.36 -14.90
N GLN A 25 -16.22 -19.16 -15.40
CA GLN A 25 -17.31 -18.34 -14.87
C GLN A 25 -18.67 -19.06 -14.73
N PRO A 26 -19.11 -19.91 -15.69
CA PRO A 26 -20.38 -20.62 -15.55
C PRO A 26 -20.44 -21.63 -14.39
N GLN A 27 -19.30 -21.96 -13.79
CA GLN A 27 -19.19 -22.93 -12.70
C GLN A 27 -19.10 -22.26 -11.32
N LEU A 28 -18.99 -20.93 -11.31
CA LEU A 28 -18.98 -20.12 -10.10
C LEU A 28 -20.42 -19.65 -9.85
N ASN A 29 -21.06 -20.21 -8.82
CA ASN A 29 -22.45 -19.94 -8.45
C ASN A 29 -22.63 -18.73 -7.51
N GLY A 30 -21.55 -18.03 -7.18
CA GLY A 30 -21.56 -16.72 -6.54
C GLY A 30 -21.90 -16.68 -5.06
N ASN A 31 -22.05 -17.82 -4.36
CA ASN A 31 -22.35 -17.87 -2.92
C ASN A 31 -21.55 -18.94 -2.14
N ASP A 32 -20.56 -19.57 -2.78
CA ASP A 32 -19.75 -20.62 -2.18
C ASP A 32 -18.34 -20.09 -1.95
N ASN A 33 -17.59 -20.72 -1.03
CA ASN A 33 -16.17 -20.48 -0.89
C ASN A 33 -15.41 -21.29 -1.97
N TYR A 34 -14.67 -20.59 -2.82
CA TYR A 34 -13.88 -21.18 -3.89
C TYR A 34 -12.40 -21.20 -3.53
N GLU A 35 -11.75 -22.33 -3.79
CA GLU A 35 -10.30 -22.41 -3.83
C GLU A 35 -9.83 -22.64 -5.27
N ILE A 36 -9.05 -21.68 -5.79
CA ILE A 36 -8.54 -21.68 -7.15
C ILE A 36 -7.02 -21.66 -7.11
N ASP A 37 -6.42 -22.76 -7.58
CA ASP A 37 -4.97 -22.88 -7.67
C ASP A 37 -4.49 -22.99 -9.12
N VAL A 38 -3.67 -22.03 -9.56
CA VAL A 38 -3.36 -21.81 -10.97
C VAL A 38 -1.94 -21.33 -11.19
N LYS A 39 -1.37 -21.63 -12.35
CA LYS A 39 -0.06 -21.09 -12.71
C LYS A 39 -0.11 -19.60 -13.08
N THR A 40 -1.06 -19.23 -13.93
CA THR A 40 -1.17 -17.86 -14.44
C THR A 40 -2.60 -17.51 -14.82
N ILE A 41 -2.90 -16.22 -14.79
CA ILE A 41 -4.12 -15.60 -15.33
C ILE A 41 -3.67 -14.57 -16.37
N THR A 42 -4.11 -14.73 -17.61
CA THR A 42 -3.54 -14.02 -18.76
C THR A 42 -4.53 -13.90 -19.91
N HIS A 43 -4.18 -13.09 -20.92
CA HIS A 43 -4.91 -12.93 -22.18
C HIS A 43 -6.38 -12.53 -21.98
N LYS A 44 -6.62 -11.43 -21.24
CA LYS A 44 -7.98 -10.91 -20.97
C LYS A 44 -8.88 -11.93 -20.28
N ALA A 45 -8.29 -12.74 -19.41
CA ALA A 45 -9.06 -13.61 -18.56
C ALA A 45 -9.83 -12.74 -17.56
N GLU A 46 -11.15 -12.92 -17.51
CA GLU A 46 -12.04 -12.21 -16.60
C GLU A 46 -12.95 -13.20 -15.89
N PHE A 47 -13.01 -13.14 -14.56
CA PHE A 47 -13.98 -13.89 -13.78
C PHE A 47 -14.25 -13.22 -12.43
N THR A 48 -15.41 -13.54 -11.85
CA THR A 48 -15.83 -13.14 -10.51
C THR A 48 -16.24 -14.35 -9.69
N LEU A 49 -15.82 -14.41 -8.42
CA LEU A 49 -16.13 -15.53 -7.51
C LEU A 49 -17.45 -15.30 -6.76
N GLY A 50 -17.79 -14.04 -6.50
CA GLY A 50 -19.09 -13.62 -6.00
C GLY A 50 -19.05 -13.42 -4.49
N SER A 51 -19.99 -13.99 -3.75
CA SER A 51 -19.92 -14.01 -2.29
C SER A 51 -19.29 -15.31 -1.78
N GLY A 52 -18.53 -15.23 -0.70
CA GLY A 52 -17.80 -16.34 -0.10
C GLY A 52 -16.43 -15.91 0.38
N ASP A 53 -15.84 -16.66 1.30
CA ASP A 53 -14.44 -16.45 1.69
C ASP A 53 -13.56 -17.22 0.70
N ASP A 54 -13.13 -16.55 -0.37
CA ASP A 54 -12.46 -17.19 -1.49
C ASP A 54 -10.93 -17.16 -1.39
N VAL A 55 -10.28 -18.18 -1.93
CA VAL A 55 -8.82 -18.30 -1.97
C VAL A 55 -8.35 -18.51 -3.40
N VAL A 56 -7.51 -17.60 -3.90
CA VAL A 56 -6.87 -17.71 -5.21
C VAL A 56 -5.35 -17.73 -5.02
N ASN A 57 -4.72 -18.82 -5.44
CA ASN A 57 -3.28 -18.98 -5.45
C ASN A 57 -2.78 -19.02 -6.89
N ILE A 58 -1.86 -18.12 -7.21
CA ILE A 58 -1.17 -18.09 -8.50
C ILE A 58 0.28 -18.50 -8.26
N HIS A 59 0.61 -19.76 -8.53
CA HIS A 59 1.89 -20.36 -8.16
C HIS A 59 2.91 -20.38 -9.30
N LYS A 60 4.19 -20.37 -8.95
CA LYS A 60 5.30 -20.75 -9.85
C LYS A 60 5.42 -22.28 -9.83
N SER A 61 5.56 -22.94 -10.98
CA SER A 61 5.91 -24.38 -11.06
C SER A 61 7.16 -24.57 -11.91
N ASP A 62 8.13 -25.33 -11.40
CA ASP A 62 9.39 -25.79 -12.02
C ASP A 62 10.17 -24.76 -12.86
N ASN A 63 9.62 -24.31 -13.99
CA ASN A 63 10.26 -23.47 -15.02
C ASN A 63 9.44 -22.22 -15.45
N GLY A 64 8.47 -21.75 -14.64
CA GLY A 64 7.76 -20.45 -14.80
C GLY A 64 6.30 -20.49 -14.34
N TRP A 65 5.31 -19.76 -14.90
CA TRP A 65 5.10 -18.30 -14.84
C TRP A 65 4.01 -18.11 -13.75
N GLY A 66 4.15 -17.17 -12.82
CA GLY A 66 3.33 -17.06 -11.59
C GLY A 66 2.55 -15.75 -11.46
N TRP A 67 2.17 -15.16 -12.60
CA TRP A 67 1.69 -13.78 -12.70
C TRP A 67 0.24 -13.65 -13.19
N ILE A 68 -0.30 -12.45 -13.02
CA ILE A 68 -1.52 -11.96 -13.66
C ILE A 68 -1.12 -10.92 -14.69
N ASN A 69 -1.47 -11.11 -15.98
CA ASN A 69 -1.08 -10.14 -17.00
C ASN A 69 -2.04 -10.00 -18.19
N MET A 70 -1.67 -9.13 -19.14
CA MET A 70 -2.34 -8.94 -20.43
C MET A 70 -3.84 -8.62 -20.30
N ASP A 71 -4.17 -7.49 -19.68
CA ASP A 71 -5.53 -6.98 -19.54
C ASP A 71 -6.48 -7.94 -18.80
N SER A 72 -5.96 -8.78 -17.91
CA SER A 72 -6.81 -9.71 -17.15
C SER A 72 -7.49 -9.00 -15.98
N LYS A 73 -8.66 -9.50 -15.59
CA LYS A 73 -9.42 -9.02 -14.43
C LYS A 73 -9.80 -10.19 -13.52
N ILE A 74 -9.52 -10.05 -12.23
CA ILE A 74 -10.03 -10.94 -11.19
C ILE A 74 -10.89 -10.10 -10.25
N ASP A 75 -12.04 -10.63 -9.86
CA ASP A 75 -13.00 -10.00 -8.97
C ASP A 75 -13.43 -11.02 -7.91
N LEU A 76 -12.83 -10.99 -6.72
CA LEU A 76 -13.09 -12.00 -5.69
C LEU A 76 -14.53 -11.84 -5.17
N GLY A 77 -14.92 -10.64 -4.74
CA GLY A 77 -16.30 -10.24 -4.48
C GLY A 77 -16.59 -10.04 -2.99
N ASP A 78 -17.78 -10.38 -2.49
CA ASP A 78 -18.07 -10.15 -1.07
C ASP A 78 -17.57 -11.34 -0.22
N GLY A 79 -16.95 -11.10 0.94
CA GLY A 79 -16.38 -12.12 1.83
C GLY A 79 -14.91 -11.83 2.15
N ASN A 80 -14.30 -12.59 3.07
CA ASN A 80 -12.90 -12.39 3.44
C ASN A 80 -12.02 -13.19 2.49
N ASN A 81 -11.53 -12.55 1.43
CA ASN A 81 -10.84 -13.22 0.35
C ASN A 81 -9.32 -13.19 0.52
N ARG A 82 -8.65 -14.15 -0.10
CA ARG A 82 -7.19 -14.25 -0.14
C ARG A 82 -6.70 -14.45 -1.57
N LEU A 83 -5.88 -13.54 -2.06
CA LEU A 83 -5.12 -13.70 -3.31
C LEU A 83 -3.62 -13.70 -3.03
N ILE A 84 -2.91 -14.72 -3.51
CA ILE A 84 -1.44 -14.71 -3.57
C ILE A 84 -1.00 -14.85 -5.02
N VAL A 85 -0.14 -13.94 -5.47
CA VAL A 85 0.49 -13.99 -6.79
C VAL A 85 1.98 -14.20 -6.62
N ALA A 86 2.49 -15.34 -7.09
CA ALA A 86 3.88 -15.73 -6.86
C ALA A 86 4.90 -14.92 -7.68
N ALA A 87 4.45 -14.17 -8.68
CA ALA A 87 5.23 -13.24 -9.49
C ALA A 87 4.54 -11.86 -9.56
N ASP A 88 4.46 -11.28 -10.77
CA ASP A 88 3.96 -9.93 -11.00
C ASP A 88 2.44 -9.84 -11.18
N LEU A 89 1.90 -8.65 -10.88
CA LEU A 89 0.64 -8.16 -11.42
C LEU A 89 0.95 -7.10 -12.49
N ASN A 90 0.68 -7.40 -13.76
CA ASN A 90 1.11 -6.56 -14.88
C ASN A 90 -0.06 -6.15 -15.78
N HIS A 91 -0.32 -4.84 -15.93
CA HIS A 91 -1.36 -4.33 -16.84
C HIS A 91 -2.70 -5.08 -16.70
N SER A 92 -3.11 -5.35 -15.46
CA SER A 92 -4.26 -6.18 -15.10
C SER A 92 -4.90 -5.66 -13.81
N THR A 93 -6.14 -6.07 -13.53
CA THR A 93 -6.91 -5.58 -12.38
C THR A 93 -7.26 -6.72 -11.44
N VAL A 94 -7.05 -6.50 -10.15
CA VAL A 94 -7.57 -7.32 -9.05
C VAL A 94 -8.56 -6.46 -8.26
N ILE A 95 -9.73 -7.03 -7.98
CA ILE A 95 -10.74 -6.47 -7.10
C ILE A 95 -11.02 -7.52 -6.02
N SER A 96 -10.98 -7.17 -4.74
CA SER A 96 -11.35 -8.11 -3.68
C SER A 96 -12.77 -7.92 -3.16
N GLY A 97 -13.32 -6.71 -3.06
CA GLY A 97 -14.76 -6.46 -2.90
C GLY A 97 -15.15 -5.94 -1.51
N LYS A 98 -15.89 -6.72 -0.72
CA LYS A 98 -16.19 -6.36 0.69
C LYS A 98 -15.71 -7.49 1.58
N GLY A 99 -15.35 -7.20 2.82
CA GLY A 99 -14.79 -8.17 3.75
C GLY A 99 -13.34 -7.79 4.06
N ASP A 100 -12.76 -8.43 5.07
CA ASP A 100 -11.36 -8.20 5.41
C ASP A 100 -10.49 -9.05 4.45
N ASP A 101 -9.97 -8.45 3.39
CA ASP A 101 -9.28 -9.14 2.32
C ASP A 101 -7.75 -9.14 2.48
N TYR A 102 -7.08 -10.16 1.92
CA TYR A 102 -5.62 -10.26 1.86
C TYR A 102 -5.15 -10.43 0.43
N ILE A 103 -4.35 -9.50 -0.07
CA ILE A 103 -3.71 -9.56 -1.39
C ILE A 103 -2.19 -9.48 -1.23
N GLU A 104 -1.47 -10.48 -1.72
CA GLU A 104 -0.01 -10.48 -1.77
C GLU A 104 0.49 -10.71 -3.19
N ILE A 105 1.21 -9.73 -3.73
CA ILE A 105 1.97 -9.84 -4.98
C ILE A 105 3.44 -10.00 -4.58
N LYS A 106 4.06 -11.14 -4.90
CA LYS A 106 5.41 -11.45 -4.42
C LYS A 106 6.53 -10.71 -5.13
N ASP A 107 6.30 -10.29 -6.37
CA ASP A 107 7.25 -9.52 -7.17
C ASP A 107 6.63 -8.12 -7.46
N ASP A 108 6.50 -7.70 -8.73
CA ASP A 108 6.13 -6.32 -9.09
C ASP A 108 4.63 -6.09 -9.32
N VAL A 109 4.15 -4.87 -9.04
CA VAL A 109 2.87 -4.34 -9.56
C VAL A 109 3.16 -3.27 -10.59
N ALA A 110 2.89 -3.58 -11.86
CA ALA A 110 3.47 -2.80 -12.95
C ALA A 110 2.53 -2.49 -14.12
N ASN A 111 2.98 -1.53 -14.94
CA ASN A 111 2.40 -1.21 -16.25
C ASN A 111 0.92 -0.79 -16.22
N GLY A 112 0.47 -0.10 -15.18
CA GLY A 112 -0.94 0.31 -15.04
C GLY A 112 -1.85 -0.76 -14.44
N ALA A 113 -1.25 -1.76 -13.79
CA ALA A 113 -1.97 -2.67 -12.93
C ALA A 113 -2.78 -1.95 -11.84
N LYS A 114 -3.86 -2.59 -11.40
CA LYS A 114 -4.76 -2.08 -10.37
C LYS A 114 -5.06 -3.12 -9.32
N ILE A 115 -5.01 -2.71 -8.06
CA ILE A 115 -5.50 -3.47 -6.91
C ILE A 115 -6.57 -2.60 -6.23
N ILE A 116 -7.76 -3.15 -6.01
CA ILE A 116 -8.91 -2.44 -5.42
C ILE A 116 -9.52 -3.36 -4.36
N THR A 117 -9.43 -3.04 -3.07
CA THR A 117 -9.91 -3.97 -2.04
C THR A 117 -11.34 -3.72 -1.59
N GLY A 118 -11.74 -2.46 -1.41
CA GLY A 118 -13.15 -2.07 -1.33
C GLY A 118 -13.60 -1.72 0.09
N ALA A 119 -14.28 -2.59 0.83
CA ALA A 119 -14.72 -2.26 2.19
C ALA A 119 -14.44 -3.39 3.17
N GLY A 120 -13.86 -3.09 4.32
CA GLY A 120 -13.31 -4.06 5.27
C GLY A 120 -11.89 -3.63 5.65
N ASN A 121 -11.26 -4.32 6.60
CA ASN A 121 -9.88 -4.01 6.98
C ASN A 121 -8.94 -4.85 6.11
N ASP A 122 -8.46 -4.26 5.02
CA ASP A 122 -7.76 -4.98 3.98
C ASP A 122 -6.25 -4.96 4.18
N THR A 123 -5.57 -5.98 3.67
CA THR A 123 -4.11 -6.08 3.65
C THR A 123 -3.60 -6.27 2.24
N VAL A 124 -2.79 -5.33 1.75
CA VAL A 124 -2.10 -5.42 0.46
C VAL A 124 -0.59 -5.43 0.66
N ILE A 125 0.09 -6.45 0.15
CA ILE A 125 1.55 -6.58 0.21
C ILE A 125 2.11 -6.68 -1.21
N VAL A 126 3.07 -5.82 -1.54
CA VAL A 126 3.87 -5.90 -2.76
C VAL A 126 5.30 -6.22 -2.38
N GLY A 127 5.83 -7.30 -2.93
CA GLY A 127 7.14 -7.84 -2.57
C GLY A 127 8.31 -7.07 -3.15
N ASP A 128 8.12 -6.40 -4.28
CA ASP A 128 9.13 -5.54 -4.89
C ASP A 128 8.51 -4.21 -5.34
N THR A 129 8.52 -3.91 -6.64
CA THR A 129 8.34 -2.55 -7.15
C THR A 129 6.88 -2.25 -7.53
N VAL A 130 6.43 -1.02 -7.26
CA VAL A 130 5.15 -0.48 -7.75
C VAL A 130 5.45 0.63 -8.75
N ALA A 131 5.66 0.27 -10.02
CA ALA A 131 6.11 1.24 -11.02
C ALA A 131 5.59 1.01 -12.43
N ASN A 132 5.68 2.05 -13.26
CA ASN A 132 5.38 1.95 -14.69
C ASN A 132 6.55 2.35 -15.58
N THR A 133 6.61 1.72 -16.75
CA THR A 133 7.53 2.05 -17.82
C THR A 133 7.13 3.29 -18.61
N ILE A 134 5.91 3.49 -19.16
CA ILE A 134 5.71 4.64 -20.09
C ILE A 134 4.36 5.42 -20.08
N PHE A 135 3.14 4.89 -19.87
CA PHE A 135 1.90 5.71 -20.11
C PHE A 135 0.62 5.42 -19.28
N THR A 136 0.71 4.69 -18.18
CA THR A 136 -0.43 4.17 -17.39
C THR A 136 -0.14 4.12 -15.88
N LYS A 137 -0.74 4.98 -15.05
CA LYS A 137 -0.45 4.93 -13.61
C LYS A 137 -0.85 3.59 -13.00
N VAL A 138 0.03 3.01 -12.18
CA VAL A 138 -0.33 1.88 -11.30
C VAL A 138 -1.25 2.41 -10.22
N GLY A 139 -2.28 1.66 -9.83
CA GLY A 139 -3.26 2.08 -8.82
C GLY A 139 -3.43 1.03 -7.73
N ILE A 140 -3.30 1.44 -6.47
CA ILE A 140 -3.74 0.66 -5.31
C ILE A 140 -4.77 1.51 -4.59
N SER A 141 -5.95 0.95 -4.31
CA SER A 141 -7.01 1.64 -3.57
C SER A 141 -7.67 0.68 -2.60
N THR A 142 -7.78 1.05 -1.32
CA THR A 142 -8.28 0.11 -0.31
C THR A 142 -9.70 0.39 0.16
N GLY A 143 -10.12 1.65 0.25
CA GLY A 143 -11.53 2.02 0.33
C GLY A 143 -12.00 2.31 1.75
N ASP A 144 -13.01 1.60 2.28
CA ASP A 144 -13.54 1.84 3.63
C ASP A 144 -13.04 0.78 4.63
N GLY A 145 -12.40 1.18 5.73
CA GLY A 145 -11.92 0.28 6.78
C GLY A 145 -10.51 0.66 7.20
N ASN A 146 -9.94 -0.02 8.18
CA ASN A 146 -8.57 0.27 8.63
C ASN A 146 -7.60 -0.62 7.85
N ASP A 147 -7.07 -0.09 6.76
CA ASP A 147 -6.32 -0.84 5.77
C ASP A 147 -4.81 -0.82 6.02
N SER A 148 -4.12 -1.85 5.53
CA SER A 148 -2.66 -1.95 5.59
C SER A 148 -2.06 -2.23 4.22
N VAL A 149 -1.26 -1.29 3.72
CA VAL A 149 -0.51 -1.45 2.46
C VAL A 149 0.98 -1.49 2.77
N THR A 150 1.69 -2.53 2.31
CA THR A 150 3.15 -2.66 2.47
C THR A 150 3.84 -2.82 1.13
N ILE A 151 4.74 -1.90 0.78
CA ILE A 151 5.61 -1.98 -0.39
C ILE A 151 7.04 -2.30 0.06
N LYS A 152 7.50 -3.51 -0.21
CA LYS A 152 8.81 -4.01 0.27
C LYS A 152 9.97 -3.64 -0.65
N GLY A 153 9.72 -3.33 -1.92
CA GLY A 153 10.75 -3.00 -2.89
C GLY A 153 11.31 -1.58 -2.78
N ASP A 154 12.18 -1.27 -3.73
CA ASP A 154 12.98 -0.04 -3.74
C ASP A 154 12.45 1.04 -4.69
N ALA A 155 11.27 0.84 -5.31
CA ALA A 155 10.68 1.85 -6.18
C ALA A 155 9.14 1.92 -6.10
N ILE A 156 8.64 3.15 -5.95
CA ILE A 156 7.26 3.57 -6.20
C ILE A 156 7.33 4.73 -7.21
N ASP A 157 7.03 4.49 -8.49
CA ASP A 157 7.17 5.50 -9.56
C ASP A 157 5.95 5.49 -10.48
N LYS A 158 5.30 6.64 -10.69
CA LYS A 158 4.06 6.75 -11.46
C LYS A 158 2.95 5.83 -10.93
N ALA A 159 2.89 5.69 -9.62
CA ALA A 159 1.87 4.97 -8.90
C ALA A 159 0.93 5.96 -8.19
N LYS A 160 -0.31 5.53 -7.94
CA LYS A 160 -1.22 6.16 -6.98
C LYS A 160 -1.63 5.12 -5.96
N ILE A 161 -1.45 5.43 -4.68
CA ILE A 161 -1.91 4.64 -3.54
C ILE A 161 -2.90 5.50 -2.76
N ASP A 162 -4.13 5.03 -2.61
CA ASP A 162 -5.27 5.76 -2.04
C ASP A 162 -5.94 4.86 -0.99
N LEU A 163 -5.68 5.12 0.30
CA LEU A 163 -6.09 4.20 1.37
C LEU A 163 -7.59 4.36 1.67
N GLY A 164 -8.09 5.59 1.77
CA GLY A 164 -9.52 5.86 1.62
C GLY A 164 -10.15 6.41 2.90
N ASN A 165 -11.03 5.67 3.56
CA ASN A 165 -11.62 6.06 4.83
C ASN A 165 -11.29 5.02 5.89
N GLY A 166 -10.77 5.45 7.03
CA GLY A 166 -10.40 4.59 8.15
C GLY A 166 -9.08 5.05 8.73
N ASP A 167 -8.60 4.35 9.75
CA ASP A 167 -7.28 4.63 10.31
C ASP A 167 -6.26 3.72 9.60
N ASP A 168 -5.70 4.20 8.49
CA ASP A 168 -4.94 3.38 7.56
C ASP A 168 -3.44 3.37 7.85
N THR A 169 -2.73 2.37 7.32
CA THR A 169 -1.27 2.28 7.43
C THR A 169 -0.62 1.96 6.09
N LEU A 170 0.27 2.85 5.63
CA LEU A 170 1.17 2.61 4.52
C LEU A 170 2.60 2.39 5.03
N THR A 171 3.20 1.24 4.69
CA THR A 171 4.60 0.95 4.94
C THR A 171 5.39 0.96 3.64
N ILE A 172 6.43 1.80 3.60
CA ILE A 172 7.42 1.85 2.52
C ILE A 172 8.80 1.51 3.07
N LYS A 173 9.71 1.11 2.19
CA LYS A 173 11.08 0.75 2.60
C LYS A 173 11.93 1.95 3.01
N ALA A 174 12.00 2.98 2.18
CA ALA A 174 12.78 4.19 2.46
C ALA A 174 12.14 5.42 1.80
N ALA A 175 12.52 6.63 2.22
CA ALA A 175 11.95 7.86 1.67
C ALA A 175 12.29 8.06 0.18
N HIS A 176 13.51 7.73 -0.25
CA HIS A 176 13.93 7.83 -1.65
C HIS A 176 13.24 6.85 -2.60
N VAL A 177 12.52 5.85 -2.07
CA VAL A 177 11.76 4.87 -2.87
C VAL A 177 10.65 5.56 -3.65
N ILE A 178 10.13 6.67 -3.13
CA ILE A 178 9.10 7.45 -3.81
C ILE A 178 9.76 8.28 -4.91
N GLY A 179 9.50 7.92 -6.16
CA GLY A 179 10.00 8.58 -7.36
C GLY A 179 8.87 9.12 -8.23
N GLY A 180 9.24 10.01 -9.16
CA GLY A 180 8.32 10.60 -10.15
C GLY A 180 8.07 12.08 -9.91
N ILE A 181 8.46 12.92 -10.87
CA ILE A 181 8.45 14.39 -10.73
C ILE A 181 7.03 15.01 -10.76
N ASP A 182 6.00 14.24 -11.19
CA ASP A 182 4.64 14.75 -11.43
C ASP A 182 3.56 14.13 -10.51
N ASP A 183 3.96 13.39 -9.48
CA ASP A 183 3.09 12.58 -8.63
C ASP A 183 2.86 13.22 -7.25
N LYS A 184 2.56 14.53 -7.25
CA LYS A 184 2.23 15.26 -6.02
C LYS A 184 1.03 14.61 -5.31
N GLY A 185 1.20 14.25 -4.04
CA GLY A 185 0.13 13.62 -3.24
C GLY A 185 -0.36 12.28 -3.80
N ALA A 186 0.52 11.53 -4.45
CA ALA A 186 0.21 10.21 -5.02
C ALA A 186 0.03 9.12 -3.96
N LEU A 187 0.56 9.33 -2.76
CA LEU A 187 0.26 8.54 -1.57
C LEU A 187 -0.75 9.34 -0.74
N ASP A 188 -1.94 8.79 -0.55
CA ASP A 188 -3.05 9.47 0.09
C ASP A 188 -3.61 8.57 1.18
N GLY A 189 -3.45 8.95 2.46
CA GLY A 189 -4.09 8.23 3.57
C GLY A 189 -5.62 8.37 3.51
N GLY A 190 -6.11 9.51 3.03
CA GLY A 190 -7.53 9.73 2.84
C GLY A 190 -8.18 10.39 4.06
N LYS A 191 -9.15 9.75 4.70
CA LYS A 191 -9.82 10.25 5.91
C LYS A 191 -9.61 9.29 7.06
N GLY A 192 -9.20 9.84 8.19
CA GLY A 192 -9.13 9.11 9.45
C GLY A 192 -7.85 9.53 10.15
N TYR A 193 -7.25 8.62 10.89
CA TYR A 193 -5.92 8.80 11.44
C TYR A 193 -4.93 7.89 10.72
N ASP A 194 -4.18 8.46 9.78
CA ASP A 194 -3.37 7.67 8.85
C ASP A 194 -1.89 7.66 9.22
N LYS A 195 -1.26 6.49 9.10
CA LYS A 195 0.13 6.27 9.48
C LYS A 195 1.01 5.89 8.28
N LEU A 196 2.08 6.64 8.07
CA LEU A 196 3.16 6.31 7.14
C LEU A 196 4.37 5.76 7.89
N ILE A 197 4.81 4.56 7.54
CA ILE A 197 5.98 3.88 8.13
C ILE A 197 7.11 3.83 7.11
N ILE A 198 8.29 4.31 7.50
CA ILE A 198 9.53 4.14 6.74
C ILE A 198 10.33 3.03 7.41
N SER A 199 10.15 1.80 6.94
CA SER A 199 10.62 0.58 7.62
C SER A 199 12.14 0.37 7.62
N SER A 200 12.87 1.03 6.73
CA SER A 200 14.32 1.05 6.68
C SER A 200 14.81 2.48 6.42
N PRO A 201 14.66 3.38 7.41
CA PRO A 201 14.91 4.80 7.25
C PRO A 201 16.40 5.08 6.98
N GLU A 202 16.65 6.18 6.27
CA GLU A 202 18.00 6.59 5.88
C GLU A 202 18.66 7.44 6.98
N ASP A 203 19.95 7.75 6.83
CA ASP A 203 20.66 8.58 7.81
C ASP A 203 20.04 9.99 7.91
N THR A 204 19.43 10.47 6.83
CA THR A 204 18.71 11.74 6.78
C THR A 204 17.49 11.61 5.88
N ILE A 205 16.35 12.11 6.37
CA ILE A 205 15.11 12.22 5.61
C ILE A 205 14.73 13.70 5.57
N ASP A 206 14.43 14.22 4.38
CA ASP A 206 13.84 15.55 4.25
C ASP A 206 12.32 15.40 4.12
N LEU A 207 11.56 15.91 5.10
CA LEU A 207 10.12 15.74 5.10
C LEU A 207 9.50 16.40 3.86
N GLU A 208 10.09 17.48 3.33
CA GLU A 208 9.68 18.11 2.08
C GLU A 208 9.58 17.10 0.92
N HIS A 209 10.52 16.13 0.83
CA HIS A 209 10.47 15.09 -0.20
C HIS A 209 9.31 14.12 0.01
N VAL A 210 9.05 13.76 1.27
CA VAL A 210 7.96 12.84 1.64
C VAL A 210 6.61 13.52 1.43
N SER A 211 6.42 14.71 1.99
CA SER A 211 5.18 15.50 1.93
C SER A 211 4.85 16.03 0.53
N TYR A 212 5.84 16.08 -0.37
CA TYR A 212 5.55 16.31 -1.78
C TYR A 212 4.70 15.19 -2.38
N HIS A 213 4.99 13.94 -2.01
CA HIS A 213 4.33 12.76 -2.57
C HIS A 213 3.23 12.19 -1.68
N ALA A 214 3.27 12.44 -0.37
CA ALA A 214 2.35 11.92 0.62
C ALA A 214 1.49 13.03 1.23
N LYS A 215 0.18 12.78 1.37
CA LYS A 215 -0.77 13.69 2.02
C LYS A 215 -1.80 12.91 2.83
N ASN A 216 -2.49 13.61 3.74
CA ASN A 216 -3.41 13.03 4.71
C ASN A 216 -2.74 11.90 5.51
N PHE A 217 -1.60 12.18 6.13
CA PHE A 217 -0.95 11.29 7.09
C PHE A 217 -0.66 12.06 8.38
N GLU A 218 -1.23 11.59 9.49
CA GLU A 218 -1.12 12.21 10.80
C GLU A 218 -0.01 11.58 11.65
N GLU A 219 0.49 10.39 11.30
CA GLU A 219 1.67 9.79 11.92
C GLU A 219 2.74 9.43 10.89
N LEU A 220 3.99 9.83 11.17
CA LEU A 220 5.18 9.34 10.48
C LEU A 220 6.03 8.53 11.46
N ASP A 221 6.33 7.29 11.09
CA ASP A 221 7.19 6.39 11.85
C ASP A 221 8.52 6.18 11.13
N ILE A 222 9.60 6.61 11.78
CA ILE A 222 10.98 6.48 11.33
C ILE A 222 11.80 5.54 12.24
N SER A 223 11.15 4.70 13.06
CA SER A 223 11.87 3.69 13.85
C SER A 223 12.64 2.72 12.93
N GLY A 224 13.84 2.32 13.34
CA GLY A 224 14.72 1.50 12.52
C GLY A 224 16.09 1.24 13.12
N ALA A 225 16.92 0.51 12.39
CA ALA A 225 18.25 0.12 12.87
C ALA A 225 19.29 1.26 12.83
N LYS A 226 18.97 2.38 12.16
CA LYS A 226 19.85 3.54 11.99
C LYS A 226 19.34 4.70 12.83
N ASN A 227 20.25 5.56 13.25
CA ASN A 227 19.90 6.85 13.82
C ASN A 227 19.63 7.83 12.67
N THR A 228 18.36 8.17 12.47
CA THR A 228 17.88 9.02 11.38
C THR A 228 17.73 10.46 11.83
N THR A 229 18.20 11.40 11.01
CA THR A 229 17.85 12.82 11.15
C THR A 229 16.68 13.17 10.23
N LEU A 230 15.51 13.45 10.79
CA LEU A 230 14.34 13.93 10.06
C LEU A 230 14.30 15.46 10.07
N LYS A 231 14.39 16.06 8.90
CA LYS A 231 14.27 17.50 8.71
C LYS A 231 12.82 17.88 8.47
N VAL A 232 12.30 18.83 9.24
CA VAL A 232 10.87 19.19 9.21
C VAL A 232 10.69 20.69 9.10
N GLY A 233 10.03 21.15 8.05
CA GLY A 233 9.51 22.51 7.90
C GLY A 233 8.01 22.61 8.16
N ILE A 234 7.53 23.83 8.45
CA ILE A 234 6.09 24.11 8.67
C ILE A 234 5.26 23.72 7.43
N LYS A 235 5.78 24.01 6.25
CA LYS A 235 5.11 23.71 4.98
C LYS A 235 4.98 22.20 4.77
N ASP A 236 5.98 21.43 5.18
CA ASP A 236 5.99 19.99 5.01
C ASP A 236 4.86 19.35 5.84
N VAL A 237 4.66 19.82 7.08
CA VAL A 237 3.52 19.41 7.93
C VAL A 237 2.18 19.78 7.27
N LEU A 238 2.05 21.01 6.77
CA LEU A 238 0.83 21.46 6.08
C LEU A 238 0.50 20.64 4.82
N ASP A 239 1.53 20.23 4.07
CA ASP A 239 1.34 19.44 2.84
C ASP A 239 1.05 17.97 3.17
N MET A 240 1.62 17.43 4.25
CA MET A 240 1.52 16.02 4.62
C MET A 240 0.23 15.67 5.37
N THR A 241 -0.30 16.56 6.20
CA THR A 241 -1.41 16.27 7.13
C THR A 241 -2.76 16.80 6.63
N ASP A 242 -3.85 16.37 7.26
CA ASP A 242 -5.20 16.90 7.03
C ASP A 242 -5.38 18.37 7.48
N ASP A 243 -6.64 18.83 7.52
CA ASP A 243 -7.00 20.20 7.92
C ASP A 243 -6.72 20.54 9.40
N LYS A 244 -6.40 19.53 10.24
CA LYS A 244 -5.98 19.73 11.63
C LYS A 244 -4.50 20.06 11.77
N HIS A 245 -3.72 19.87 10.71
CA HIS A 245 -2.31 20.26 10.64
C HIS A 245 -1.47 19.75 11.81
N THR A 246 -1.69 18.49 12.18
CA THR A 246 -1.03 17.83 13.32
C THR A 246 -0.27 16.62 12.84
N LEU A 247 1.06 16.62 13.02
CA LEU A 247 1.92 15.49 12.68
C LEU A 247 2.52 14.86 13.92
N LYS A 248 2.33 13.56 14.11
CA LYS A 248 3.00 12.78 15.14
C LYS A 248 4.19 12.04 14.54
N ILE A 249 5.32 12.08 15.22
CA ILE A 249 6.58 11.49 14.78
C ILE A 249 7.02 10.44 15.81
N THR A 250 7.03 9.19 15.36
CA THR A 250 7.54 8.03 16.11
C THR A 250 8.91 7.64 15.56
N GLY A 251 9.82 7.22 16.43
CA GLY A 251 11.21 6.92 16.12
C GLY A 251 11.92 6.40 17.36
N ASP A 252 13.17 5.98 17.21
CA ASP A 252 13.94 5.32 18.25
C ASP A 252 14.94 6.27 18.93
N LYS A 253 15.42 5.86 20.10
CA LYS A 253 16.49 6.56 20.78
C LYS A 253 17.74 6.66 19.90
N GLY A 254 18.15 7.90 19.62
CA GLY A 254 19.30 8.20 18.78
C GLY A 254 18.91 8.95 17.51
N ASP A 255 17.63 8.88 17.13
CA ASP A 255 17.06 9.71 16.08
C ASP A 255 17.04 11.18 16.48
N VAL A 256 17.02 12.04 15.45
CA VAL A 256 16.99 13.49 15.58
C VAL A 256 15.86 14.04 14.73
N VAL A 257 15.06 14.95 15.27
CA VAL A 257 14.18 15.82 14.49
C VAL A 257 14.78 17.22 14.47
N ASP A 258 15.14 17.67 13.26
CA ASP A 258 15.65 19.01 12.96
C ASP A 258 14.49 19.89 12.48
N LEU A 259 13.98 20.75 13.36
CA LEU A 259 12.88 21.66 13.03
C LEU A 259 13.43 22.89 12.30
N LYS A 260 13.44 22.84 10.96
CA LYS A 260 14.02 23.89 10.09
C LYS A 260 13.29 25.23 10.21
N GLU A 261 14.10 26.32 10.21
CA GLU A 261 13.81 27.78 10.03
C GLU A 261 12.44 28.30 10.54
N ASP A 262 12.36 29.24 11.49
CA ASP A 262 13.01 30.55 11.62
C ASP A 262 12.84 31.53 10.44
N VAL A 263 11.67 31.54 9.80
CA VAL A 263 11.20 32.74 9.08
C VAL A 263 10.56 33.70 10.10
N LYS A 264 11.41 34.37 10.90
CA LYS A 264 11.12 35.42 11.92
C LYS A 264 10.93 35.00 13.39
N GLY A 265 11.98 34.46 14.01
CA GLY A 265 12.11 34.34 15.46
C GLY A 265 11.44 33.09 16.02
N SER A 266 12.08 31.94 15.83
CA SER A 266 11.88 30.64 16.50
C SER A 266 10.46 30.42 17.03
N GLY A 267 9.49 30.34 16.11
CA GLY A 267 8.06 30.28 16.42
C GLY A 267 7.56 28.96 17.01
N TRP A 268 8.47 28.01 17.31
CA TRP A 268 8.13 26.75 17.95
C TRP A 268 8.13 26.90 19.47
N HIS A 269 7.00 26.54 20.08
CA HIS A 269 6.80 26.47 21.51
C HIS A 269 6.72 25.00 21.92
N GLN A 270 7.65 24.58 22.77
CA GLN A 270 7.60 23.27 23.41
C GLN A 270 6.54 23.28 24.52
N GLY A 271 5.61 22.34 24.43
CA GLY A 271 4.56 22.08 25.41
C GLY A 271 4.95 20.98 26.41
N ALA A 272 3.93 20.37 27.01
CA ALA A 272 4.11 19.22 27.91
C ALA A 272 4.39 17.93 27.12
N SER A 273 5.01 16.97 27.82
CA SER A 273 5.10 15.59 27.37
C SER A 273 3.96 14.78 27.96
N GLU A 274 3.17 14.14 27.11
CA GLU A 274 2.02 13.31 27.47
C GLU A 274 2.07 12.01 26.66
N ASP A 275 1.78 10.88 27.30
CA ASP A 275 1.79 9.53 26.70
C ASP A 275 3.09 9.17 25.91
N GLY A 276 4.22 9.73 26.35
CA GLY A 276 5.53 9.49 25.75
C GLY A 276 5.83 10.33 24.52
N TYR A 277 5.08 11.40 24.27
CA TYR A 277 5.33 12.37 23.21
C TYR A 277 5.34 13.80 23.76
N THR A 278 6.32 14.59 23.30
CA THR A 278 6.43 16.01 23.57
C THR A 278 5.79 16.80 22.44
N THR A 279 4.90 17.74 22.79
CA THR A 279 4.22 18.58 21.79
C THR A 279 5.05 19.83 21.47
N TYR A 280 5.16 20.16 20.19
CA TYR A 280 5.75 21.38 19.66
C TYR A 280 4.71 22.08 18.79
N THR A 281 4.39 23.33 19.12
CA THR A 281 3.42 24.11 18.35
C THR A 281 4.08 25.33 17.75
N ASN A 282 3.71 25.68 16.52
CA ASN A 282 3.80 27.07 16.07
C ASN A 282 2.38 27.55 15.78
N ASN A 283 2.18 28.85 15.58
CA ASN A 283 0.85 29.43 15.35
C ASN A 283 0.06 28.82 14.16
N THR A 284 0.67 27.93 13.39
CA THR A 284 0.14 27.33 12.17
C THR A 284 -0.08 25.81 12.28
N VAL A 285 0.84 25.06 12.91
CA VAL A 285 0.82 23.59 12.95
C VAL A 285 1.23 23.05 14.32
N THR A 286 0.87 21.79 14.59
CA THR A 286 1.29 21.04 15.78
C THR A 286 2.12 19.83 15.38
N ILE A 287 3.20 19.56 16.12
CA ILE A 287 4.00 18.34 15.98
C ILE A 287 4.08 17.64 17.33
N GLN A 288 3.88 16.33 17.37
CA GLN A 288 4.07 15.50 18.56
C GLN A 288 5.25 14.56 18.32
N ILE A 289 6.33 14.70 19.07
CA ILE A 289 7.58 13.95 18.85
C ILE A 289 7.80 12.98 20.01
N LYS A 290 8.11 11.72 19.72
CA LYS A 290 8.41 10.71 20.75
C LYS A 290 9.53 11.19 21.67
N ASP A 291 9.34 11.06 22.99
CA ASP A 291 10.21 11.67 24.02
C ASP A 291 11.69 11.21 23.95
N GLU A 292 11.97 10.07 23.33
CA GLU A 292 13.34 9.55 23.19
C GLU A 292 14.10 10.10 21.97
N ILE A 293 13.41 10.78 21.05
CA ILE A 293 14.00 11.44 19.89
C ILE A 293 14.59 12.77 20.34
N HIS A 294 15.80 13.08 19.86
CA HIS A 294 16.41 14.38 20.14
C HIS A 294 15.86 15.45 19.19
N VAL A 295 15.45 16.60 19.70
CA VAL A 295 14.96 17.72 18.88
C VAL A 295 15.99 18.84 18.87
N ILE A 296 16.33 19.36 17.68
CA ILE A 296 17.26 20.48 17.46
C ILE A 296 16.64 21.62 16.66
#